data_AF-A0A7S0WC04-F1
#
_entry.id   AF-A0A7S0WC04-F1
#
_cell.length_a   1.000
_cell.length_b   1.000
_cell.length_c   1.000
_cell.angle_alpha   90.00
_cell.angle_beta   90.00
_cell.angle_gamma   90.00
#
_symmetry.space_group_name_H-M   'P 1'
#
loop_
_entity.id
_entity.type
_entity.pdbx_description
1 polymer ?
#
loop_
_entity_poly.entity_id
_entity_poly.type
_entity_poly.pdbx_seq_one_letter_code
_entity_poly.pdbx_strand_id
1 'polypeptide(L)'
;PDTPPFHYGSHYSSCPIVLYYLLRLGPYTKLARALQGGRFDQSDRLFHSVAETFNAVLESSADVKELIPEFYYSSEFLVNTNSLELGQRQDGVTIGDVELPPWANGSRFEFTR
;
A
#
# COMPACT_ATOMS: atom_id res chain seq x y z
N PRO A 1 -5.15 -1.09 35.26
CA PRO A 1 -4.54 0.21 34.91
C PRO A 1 -5.41 0.90 33.87
N ASP A 2 -5.94 2.08 34.19
CA ASP A 2 -6.76 2.85 33.26
C ASP A 2 -5.89 3.41 32.14
N THR A 3 -6.17 2.99 30.90
CA THR A 3 -5.51 3.50 29.71
C THR A 3 -5.78 5.01 29.60
N PRO A 4 -4.74 5.87 29.46
CA PRO A 4 -4.94 7.31 29.26
C PRO A 4 -5.80 7.58 28.01
N PRO A 5 -6.55 8.70 27.94
CA PRO A 5 -7.30 9.07 26.74
C PRO A 5 -6.38 9.22 25.52
N PHE A 6 -6.84 8.77 24.35
CA PHE A 6 -6.14 8.88 23.07
C PHE A 6 -7.12 9.10 21.91
N HIS A 7 -6.65 9.72 20.82
CA HIS A 7 -7.47 9.95 19.62
C HIS A 7 -7.48 8.75 18.66
N TYR A 8 -6.31 8.14 18.45
CA TYR A 8 -6.13 7.06 17.48
C TYR A 8 -5.49 5.85 18.14
N GLY A 9 -6.09 4.67 17.92
CA GLY A 9 -5.54 3.39 18.37
C GLY A 9 -4.45 2.83 17.44
N SER A 10 -4.25 3.48 16.29
CA SER A 10 -3.22 3.18 15.29
C SER A 10 -2.25 4.36 15.15
N HIS A 11 -1.07 4.07 14.60
CA HIS A 11 -0.03 5.06 14.38
C HIS A 11 0.17 5.28 12.89
N TYR A 12 0.47 6.53 12.51
CA TYR A 12 0.57 6.94 11.10
C TYR A 12 1.79 6.36 10.38
N SER A 13 2.81 5.96 11.12
CA SER A 13 4.05 5.39 10.61
C SER A 13 4.38 4.09 11.34
N SER A 14 4.51 3.00 10.60
CA SER A 14 4.87 1.69 11.15
C SER A 14 5.46 0.81 10.04
N CYS A 15 6.20 -0.23 10.43
CA CYS A 15 6.78 -1.17 9.48
C CYS A 15 5.74 -1.80 8.53
N PRO A 16 4.55 -2.26 9.00
CA PRO A 16 3.50 -2.74 8.09
C PRO A 16 3.05 -1.73 7.03
N ILE A 17 3.04 -0.43 7.34
CA ILE A 17 2.66 0.64 6.39
C ILE A 17 3.71 0.77 5.28
N VAL A 18 4.99 0.75 5.65
CA VAL A 18 6.09 0.78 4.67
C VAL A 18 6.03 -0.46 3.77
N LEU A 19 5.80 -1.64 4.35
CA LEU A 19 5.67 -2.89 3.59
C LEU A 19 4.43 -2.94 2.71
N TYR A 20 3.33 -2.31 3.13
CA TYR A 20 2.12 -2.15 2.34
C TYR A 20 2.40 -1.37 1.05
N TYR A 21 3.04 -0.20 1.15
CA TYR A 21 3.36 0.61 -0.04
C TYR A 21 4.45 -0.02 -0.91
N LEU A 22 5.51 -0.56 -0.31
CA LEU A 22 6.69 -1.06 -1.05
C LEU A 22 6.58 -2.54 -1.44
N LEU A 23 5.39 -3.14 -1.34
CA LEU A 23 5.13 -4.57 -1.58
C LEU A 23 5.78 -5.12 -2.86
N ARG A 24 5.84 -4.31 -3.92
CA ARG A 24 6.35 -4.69 -5.26
C ARG A 24 7.86 -4.61 -5.42
N LEU A 25 8.59 -4.09 -4.42
CA LEU A 25 10.04 -3.94 -4.45
C LEU A 25 10.75 -4.93 -3.53
N GLY A 26 11.81 -5.56 -4.04
CA GLY A 26 12.78 -6.26 -3.20
C GLY A 26 13.62 -5.25 -2.40
N PRO A 27 13.91 -5.51 -1.11
CA PRO A 27 13.63 -6.72 -0.32
C PRO A 27 12.25 -6.72 0.38
N TYR A 28 11.48 -5.65 0.28
CA TYR A 28 10.21 -5.46 0.99
C TYR A 28 9.16 -6.51 0.66
N THR A 29 9.10 -7.02 -0.57
CA THR A 29 8.25 -8.15 -0.95
C THR A 29 8.47 -9.37 -0.04
N LYS A 30 9.74 -9.70 0.25
CA LYS A 30 10.10 -10.83 1.12
C LYS A 30 9.69 -10.56 2.56
N LEU A 31 9.88 -9.32 3.03
CA LEU A 31 9.51 -8.91 4.38
C LEU A 31 7.98 -8.89 4.57
N ALA A 32 7.23 -8.40 3.59
CA ALA A 32 5.77 -8.41 3.59
C ALA A 32 5.22 -9.84 3.66
N ARG A 33 5.82 -10.77 2.90
CA ARG A 33 5.47 -12.20 3.00
C ARG A 33 5.80 -12.79 4.36
N ALA A 34 6.99 -12.48 4.89
CA ALA A 34 7.40 -12.98 6.20
C ALA A 34 6.45 -12.50 7.32
N LEU A 35 6.02 -11.24 7.27
CA LEU A 35 5.05 -10.67 8.21
C LEU A 35 3.71 -11.41 8.19
N GLN A 36 3.30 -11.94 7.03
CA GLN A 36 2.04 -12.64 6.81
C GLN A 36 2.18 -14.18 6.81
N GLY A 37 3.22 -14.71 7.45
CA GLY A 37 3.40 -16.16 7.61
C GLY A 37 3.82 -16.89 6.33
N GLY A 38 4.54 -16.22 5.43
CA GLY A 38 5.11 -16.78 4.20
C GLY A 38 4.29 -16.55 2.92
N ARG A 39 3.13 -15.90 3.03
CA ARG A 39 2.22 -15.57 1.92
C ARG A 39 1.97 -14.06 1.85
N PHE A 40 1.35 -13.57 0.78
CA PHE A 40 0.84 -12.19 0.78
C PHE A 40 -0.42 -12.07 1.66
N ASP A 41 -0.76 -10.84 2.02
CA ASP A 41 -2.04 -10.54 2.68
C ASP A 41 -3.21 -10.83 1.71
N GLN A 42 -4.45 -10.73 2.19
CA GLN A 42 -5.63 -10.81 1.34
C GLN A 42 -5.59 -9.73 0.28
N SER A 43 -5.93 -10.08 -0.96
CA SER A 43 -5.88 -9.21 -2.12
C SER A 43 -6.54 -7.84 -1.87
N ASP A 44 -7.74 -7.84 -1.28
CA ASP A 44 -8.49 -6.60 -1.00
C ASP A 44 -7.80 -5.65 -0.01
N ARG A 45 -6.80 -6.14 0.74
CA ARG A 45 -6.01 -5.34 1.68
C ARG A 45 -4.64 -4.95 1.15
N LEU A 46 -4.29 -5.33 -0.08
CA LEU A 46 -3.01 -4.94 -0.67
C LEU A 46 -3.09 -3.52 -1.22
N PHE A 47 -1.93 -2.86 -1.30
CA PHE A 47 -1.84 -1.58 -1.99
C PHE A 47 -2.04 -1.80 -3.49
N HIS A 48 -3.20 -1.44 -4.02
CA HIS A 48 -3.51 -1.62 -5.44
C HIS A 48 -3.98 -0.33 -6.13
N SER A 49 -4.41 0.70 -5.40
CA SER A 49 -4.88 1.96 -6.00
C SER A 49 -4.57 3.14 -5.09
N VAL A 50 -3.96 4.19 -5.65
CA VAL A 50 -3.66 5.42 -4.90
C VAL A 50 -4.96 6.07 -4.42
N ALA A 51 -5.98 6.10 -5.28
CA ALA A 51 -7.25 6.73 -4.97
C ALA A 51 -8.01 5.99 -3.88
N GLU A 52 -8.09 4.65 -3.96
CA GLU A 52 -8.76 3.86 -2.92
C GLU A 52 -8.02 3.95 -1.58
N THR A 53 -6.68 3.91 -1.57
CA THR A 53 -5.91 4.08 -0.32
C THR A 53 -6.14 5.46 0.30
N PHE A 54 -6.17 6.53 -0.52
CA PHE A 54 -6.43 7.87 -0.02
C PHE A 54 -7.83 7.98 0.60
N ASN A 55 -8.86 7.44 -0.06
CA ASN A 55 -10.22 7.42 0.47
C ASN A 55 -10.32 6.61 1.76
N ALA A 56 -9.66 5.46 1.84
CA ALA A 56 -9.65 4.62 3.04
C ALA A 56 -9.10 5.36 4.27
N VAL A 57 -8.03 6.14 4.10
CA VAL A 57 -7.44 6.96 5.17
C VAL A 57 -8.37 8.11 5.60
N LEU A 58 -9.19 8.64 4.69
CA LEU A 58 -10.16 9.69 5.01
C LEU A 58 -11.40 9.17 5.73
N GLU A 59 -11.85 7.96 5.40
CA GLU A 59 -13.12 7.40 5.88
C GLU A 59 -12.97 6.57 7.16
N SER A 60 -11.81 5.91 7.35
CA SER A 60 -11.60 4.99 8.46
C SER A 60 -10.80 5.63 9.59
N SER A 61 -11.41 5.78 10.76
CA SER A 61 -10.71 6.24 11.97
C SER A 61 -9.65 5.26 12.50
N ALA A 62 -9.62 4.04 11.96
CA ALA A 62 -8.60 3.04 12.28
C ALA A 62 -7.39 3.10 11.33
N ASP A 63 -7.53 3.79 10.19
CA ASP A 63 -6.50 3.91 9.16
C ASP A 63 -5.98 5.35 9.10
N VAL A 64 -4.94 5.62 9.87
CA VAL A 64 -4.30 6.95 9.93
C VAL A 64 -2.94 6.97 9.23
N LYS A 65 -2.73 6.06 8.26
CA LYS A 65 -1.45 5.89 7.57
C LYS A 65 -1.05 7.17 6.83
N GLU A 66 0.17 7.64 7.06
CA GLU A 66 0.76 8.74 6.30
C GLU A 66 1.61 8.22 5.13
N LEU A 67 1.93 9.10 4.19
CA LEU A 67 2.78 8.78 3.04
C LEU A 67 4.24 8.53 3.46
N ILE A 68 4.95 7.75 2.64
CA ILE A 68 6.39 7.50 2.77
C ILE A 68 7.18 8.36 1.77
N PRO A 69 8.48 8.62 2.01
CA PRO A 69 9.30 9.45 1.14
C PRO A 69 9.33 9.02 -0.33
N GLU A 70 9.23 7.72 -0.61
CA GLU A 70 9.28 7.14 -1.96
C GLU A 70 8.23 7.73 -2.90
N PHE A 71 7.07 8.17 -2.38
CA PHE A 71 6.04 8.85 -3.18
C PHE A 71 6.55 10.12 -3.89
N TYR A 72 7.65 10.71 -3.42
CA TYR A 72 8.18 11.98 -3.91
C TYR A 72 9.49 11.85 -4.70
N TYR A 73 10.06 10.65 -4.82
CA TYR A 73 11.33 10.48 -5.57
C TYR A 73 11.47 9.16 -6.33
N SER A 74 10.60 8.18 -6.09
CA SER A 74 10.72 6.84 -6.69
C SER A 74 9.38 6.35 -7.18
N SER A 75 9.28 5.99 -8.44
CA SER A 75 8.06 5.43 -9.02
C SER A 75 8.09 3.90 -9.13
N GLU A 76 9.18 3.26 -8.74
CA GLU A 76 9.40 1.82 -8.93
C GLU A 76 8.38 0.98 -8.14
N PHE A 77 7.93 1.45 -6.98
CA PHE A 77 7.00 0.72 -6.11
C PHE A 77 5.58 0.60 -6.67
N LEU A 78 5.28 1.36 -7.72
CA LEU A 78 3.97 1.40 -8.37
C LEU A 78 3.80 0.31 -9.44
N VAL A 79 4.89 -0.36 -9.84
CA VAL A 79 4.86 -1.36 -10.92
C VAL A 79 5.26 -2.74 -10.40
N ASN A 80 4.52 -3.76 -10.80
CA ASN A 80 4.78 -5.15 -10.50
C ASN A 80 5.79 -5.74 -11.50
N THR A 81 6.99 -5.17 -11.55
CA THR A 81 8.07 -5.58 -12.47
C THR A 81 8.52 -7.03 -12.28
N ASN A 82 8.31 -7.58 -11.09
CA ASN A 82 8.66 -8.96 -10.73
C ASN A 82 7.54 -9.98 -11.00
N SER A 83 6.45 -9.57 -11.65
CA SER A 83 5.29 -10.43 -11.95
C SER A 83 4.78 -11.21 -10.73
N LEU A 84 4.71 -10.53 -9.58
CA LEU A 84 4.24 -11.12 -8.33
C LEU A 84 2.79 -11.58 -8.47
N GLU A 85 2.49 -12.78 -7.97
CA GLU A 85 1.13 -13.31 -7.86
C GLU A 85 0.43 -12.69 -6.64
N LEU A 86 -0.15 -11.50 -6.82
CA LEU A 86 -0.80 -10.72 -5.75
C LEU A 86 -2.28 -11.11 -5.54
N GLY A 87 -2.79 -12.05 -6.34
CA GLY A 87 -4.15 -12.57 -6.24
C GLY A 87 -5.20 -11.73 -6.96
N GLN A 88 -6.45 -12.03 -6.65
CA GLN A 88 -7.65 -11.38 -7.20
C GLN A 88 -8.50 -10.86 -6.05
N ARG A 89 -9.03 -9.65 -6.21
CA ARG A 89 -9.99 -9.02 -5.30
C ARG A 89 -11.36 -9.68 -5.41
N GLN A 90 -12.23 -9.41 -4.43
CA GLN A 90 -13.60 -9.96 -4.41
C GLN A 90 -14.47 -9.47 -5.58
N ASP A 91 -14.17 -8.29 -6.11
CA ASP A 91 -14.82 -7.71 -7.30
C ASP A 91 -14.37 -8.36 -8.62
N GLY A 92 -13.42 -9.31 -8.57
CA GLY A 92 -12.86 -10.00 -9.73
C GLY A 92 -11.66 -9.29 -10.37
N VAL A 93 -11.19 -8.17 -9.84
CA VAL A 93 -10.01 -7.47 -10.36
C VAL A 93 -8.74 -8.18 -9.91
N THR A 94 -7.90 -8.59 -10.87
CA THR A 94 -6.57 -9.15 -10.59
C THR A 94 -5.60 -8.03 -10.22
N ILE A 95 -4.83 -8.24 -9.15
CA ILE A 95 -3.88 -7.23 -8.67
C ILE A 95 -2.56 -7.35 -9.43
N GLY A 96 -2.17 -6.25 -10.07
CA GLY A 96 -0.90 -6.10 -10.79
C GLY A 96 -0.20 -4.81 -10.39
N ASP A 97 -0.01 -3.92 -11.35
CA ASP A 97 0.46 -2.54 -11.10
C ASP A 97 -0.52 -1.77 -10.23
N VAL A 98 -0.03 -0.72 -9.57
CA VAL A 98 -0.86 0.18 -8.78
C VAL A 98 -1.65 1.07 -9.73
N GLU A 99 -2.96 1.16 -9.53
CA GLU A 99 -3.84 2.08 -10.23
C GLU A 99 -3.48 3.53 -9.87
N LEU A 100 -3.11 4.28 -10.89
CA LEU A 100 -2.69 5.67 -10.76
C LEU A 100 -3.88 6.61 -10.99
N PRO A 101 -3.86 7.81 -10.39
CA PRO A 101 -4.85 8.83 -10.67
C PRO A 101 -4.89 9.22 -12.17
N PRO A 102 -6.04 9.69 -12.69
CA PRO A 102 -6.19 10.02 -14.11
C PRO A 102 -5.15 11.02 -14.65
N TRP A 103 -4.71 11.97 -13.81
CA TRP A 103 -3.74 13.00 -14.20
C TRP A 103 -2.35 12.44 -14.49
N ALA A 104 -2.01 11.24 -14.00
CA ALA A 104 -0.73 10.60 -14.27
C ALA A 104 -0.71 9.88 -15.64
N ASN A 105 -1.83 9.77 -16.34
CA ASN A 105 -1.94 9.13 -17.67
C ASN A 105 -1.30 7.74 -17.76
N GLY A 106 -1.40 6.94 -16.69
CA GLY A 106 -0.75 5.62 -16.60
C GLY A 106 0.78 5.65 -16.49
N SER A 107 1.39 6.84 -16.43
CA SER A 107 2.84 7.00 -16.26
C SER A 107 3.19 7.14 -14.79
N ARG A 108 3.87 6.12 -14.25
CA ARG A 108 4.46 6.17 -12.91
C ARG A 108 5.44 7.34 -12.73
N PHE A 109 6.09 7.78 -13.80
CA PHE A 109 7.02 8.91 -13.76
C PHE A 109 6.31 10.25 -13.65
N GLU A 110 5.16 10.42 -14.32
CA GLU A 110 4.34 11.62 -14.15
C GLU A 110 3.74 11.67 -12.75
N PHE A 111 3.43 10.52 -12.15
CA PHE A 111 2.95 10.47 -10.76
C PHE A 111 3.95 11.04 -9.74
N THR A 112 5.25 10.78 -9.92
CA THR A 112 6.31 11.19 -8.98
C THR A 112 7.06 12.44 -9.40
N ARG A 113 6.52 13.21 -10.37
CA ARG A 113 7.19 14.38 -10.97
C ARG A 113 7.03 15.65 -10.15
#